data_AF-A0A7S1G442-F1
#
_entry.id   AF-A0A7S1G442-F1
#
_cell.length_a   1.000
_cell.length_b   1.000
_cell.length_c   1.000
_cell.angle_alpha   90.00
_cell.angle_beta   90.00
_cell.angle_gamma   90.00
#
_symmetry.space_group_name_H-M   'P 1'
#
loop_
_entity.id
_entity.type
_entity.pdbx_description
1 polymer ?
#
loop_
_entity_poly.entity_id
_entity_poly.type
_entity_poly.pdbx_seq_one_letter_code
_entity_poly.pdbx_strand_id
1 'polypeptide(L)'
;GGVEWGVPAGAVGNVTNGRVTLGFSAAGELETVSDGARTVRAQQSFEVYSSETQWPQSDVYLMRPTSSEAKVPILSGTDVAAPVVARTSGPLVQEVVQLYMPAQNATAYVQQTLRLYKAPAGAPAAQWADVEAYVDVDMLAAVAEGEYELVSVLRTDLATNVTAPKGSPAQGHAVPSLHTDANTQDVKHRVLDSPGWVDQVQFPDFAEPVAA
;
A
#
# COMPACT_ATOMS: atom_id res chain seq x y z
N GLY A 1 -23.46 -10.20 -11.78
CA GLY A 1 -22.55 -9.09 -11.49
C GLY A 1 -22.22 -8.44 -12.81
N GLY A 2 -22.30 -7.12 -12.89
CA GLY A 2 -21.82 -6.36 -14.05
C GLY A 2 -20.45 -5.80 -13.73
N VAL A 3 -19.60 -5.68 -14.75
CA VAL A 3 -18.39 -4.86 -14.70
C VAL A 3 -18.73 -3.52 -15.32
N GLU A 4 -18.48 -2.44 -14.60
CA GLU A 4 -18.63 -1.08 -15.10
C GLU A 4 -17.23 -0.50 -15.33
N TRP A 5 -16.93 -0.14 -16.58
CA TRP A 5 -15.67 0.47 -17.00
C TRP A 5 -15.85 1.97 -17.20
N GLY A 6 -14.79 2.74 -16.94
CA GLY A 6 -14.83 4.20 -17.11
C GLY A 6 -15.75 4.87 -16.09
N VAL A 7 -15.90 4.24 -14.92
CA VAL A 7 -16.63 4.83 -13.79
C VAL A 7 -15.93 6.15 -13.47
N PRO A 8 -16.62 7.30 -13.53
CA PRO A 8 -16.03 8.56 -13.12
C PRO A 8 -15.44 8.38 -11.74
N ALA A 9 -14.23 8.86 -11.52
CA ALA A 9 -13.47 8.48 -10.32
C ALA A 9 -14.22 8.82 -9.00
N GLY A 10 -15.08 9.85 -9.02
CA GLY A 10 -15.97 10.20 -7.90
C GLY A 10 -17.27 9.40 -7.76
N ALA A 11 -17.53 8.44 -8.64
CA ALA A 11 -18.70 7.55 -8.61
C ALA A 11 -18.38 6.18 -7.99
N VAL A 12 -17.12 5.88 -7.66
CA VAL A 12 -16.74 4.61 -6.99
C VAL A 12 -17.38 4.52 -5.61
N GLY A 13 -17.26 5.59 -4.82
CA GLY A 13 -17.85 5.71 -3.49
C GLY A 13 -17.32 4.64 -2.51
N ASN A 14 -18.23 3.98 -1.80
CA ASN A 14 -17.89 2.92 -0.86
C ASN A 14 -18.14 1.53 -1.46
N VAL A 15 -17.23 0.59 -1.14
CA VAL A 15 -17.34 -0.82 -1.48
C VAL A 15 -17.26 -1.64 -0.20
N THR A 16 -18.18 -2.57 0.01
CA THR A 16 -18.27 -3.33 1.27
C THR A 16 -18.63 -4.79 1.05
N ASN A 17 -18.06 -5.69 1.85
CA ASN A 17 -18.52 -7.09 1.97
C ASN A 17 -19.49 -7.31 3.15
N GLY A 18 -19.93 -6.23 3.79
CA GLY A 18 -20.77 -6.24 5.00
C GLY A 18 -19.99 -6.22 6.31
N ARG A 19 -18.64 -6.30 6.28
CA ARG A 19 -17.78 -6.09 7.46
C ARG A 19 -16.71 -5.04 7.18
N VAL A 20 -15.90 -5.29 6.16
CA VAL A 20 -14.90 -4.33 5.71
C VAL A 20 -15.53 -3.42 4.67
N THR A 21 -15.31 -2.13 4.81
CA THR A 21 -15.70 -1.10 3.86
C THR A 21 -14.45 -0.36 3.41
N LEU A 22 -14.23 -0.33 2.10
CA LEU A 22 -13.22 0.48 1.44
C LEU A 22 -13.91 1.75 0.91
N GLY A 23 -13.41 2.91 1.33
CA GLY A 23 -13.86 4.20 0.82
C GLY A 23 -12.85 4.77 -0.18
N PHE A 24 -13.36 5.24 -1.32
CA PHE A 24 -12.56 5.77 -2.40
C PHE A 24 -12.78 7.27 -2.57
N SER A 25 -11.70 8.00 -2.88
CA SER A 25 -11.72 9.44 -3.09
C SER A 25 -12.49 9.82 -4.36
N ALA A 26 -12.73 11.12 -4.56
CA ALA A 26 -13.27 11.63 -5.82
C ALA A 26 -12.36 11.37 -7.03
N ALA A 27 -11.08 11.06 -6.80
CA ALA A 27 -10.10 10.65 -7.81
C ALA A 27 -10.03 9.12 -7.95
N GLY A 28 -10.90 8.35 -7.28
CA GLY A 28 -10.97 6.90 -7.43
C GLY A 28 -9.83 6.15 -6.72
N GLU A 29 -9.07 6.82 -5.88
CA GLU A 29 -7.99 6.23 -5.07
C GLU A 29 -8.52 5.69 -3.74
N LEU A 30 -7.88 4.67 -3.16
CA LEU A 30 -8.23 4.22 -1.81
C LEU A 30 -7.96 5.37 -0.82
N GLU A 31 -8.94 5.68 0.02
CA GLU A 31 -8.84 6.76 1.01
C GLU A 31 -9.06 6.26 2.43
N THR A 32 -9.98 5.32 2.63
CA THR A 32 -10.32 4.79 3.96
C THR A 32 -10.55 3.29 3.95
N VAL A 33 -10.28 2.68 5.10
CA VAL A 33 -10.65 1.30 5.42
C VAL A 33 -11.40 1.31 6.75
N SER A 34 -12.55 0.64 6.81
CA SER A 34 -13.37 0.54 8.01
C SER A 34 -13.84 -0.89 8.26
N ASP A 35 -13.90 -1.32 9.52
CA ASP A 35 -14.50 -2.59 9.97
C ASP A 35 -15.88 -2.39 10.62
N GLY A 36 -16.44 -1.17 10.53
CA GLY A 36 -17.67 -0.75 11.18
C GLY A 36 -17.50 -0.26 12.63
N ALA A 37 -16.44 -0.66 13.33
CA ALA A 37 -16.11 -0.16 14.66
C ALA A 37 -15.08 0.98 14.61
N ARG A 38 -14.16 0.90 13.65
CA ARG A 38 -13.09 1.85 13.42
C ARG A 38 -13.03 2.19 11.94
N THR A 39 -12.55 3.39 11.66
CA THR A 39 -12.22 3.85 10.31
C THR A 39 -10.84 4.45 10.38
N VAL A 40 -9.95 4.00 9.50
CA VAL A 40 -8.59 4.53 9.36
C VAL A 40 -8.45 5.15 7.98
N ARG A 41 -7.68 6.23 7.90
CA ARG A 41 -7.22 6.71 6.60
C ARG A 41 -6.20 5.71 6.07
N ALA A 42 -6.35 5.34 4.81
CA ALA A 42 -5.49 4.39 4.13
C ALA A 42 -5.37 4.83 2.67
N GLN A 43 -4.24 5.43 2.31
CA GLN A 43 -3.96 5.87 0.96
C GLN A 43 -2.86 5.01 0.37
N GLN A 44 -3.19 4.31 -0.71
CA GLN A 44 -2.21 3.54 -1.45
C GLN A 44 -1.75 4.32 -2.68
N SER A 45 -0.44 4.36 -2.89
CA SER A 45 0.18 4.95 -4.06
C SER A 45 1.30 4.05 -4.59
N PHE A 46 1.65 4.27 -5.85
CA PHE A 46 2.86 3.71 -6.46
C PHE A 46 3.87 4.82 -6.69
N GLU A 47 5.08 4.58 -6.23
CA GLU A 47 6.18 5.54 -6.23
C GLU A 47 7.44 4.87 -6.74
N VAL A 48 8.35 5.67 -7.29
CA VAL A 48 9.66 5.18 -7.73
C VAL A 48 10.79 5.84 -6.96
N TYR A 49 11.82 5.06 -6.68
CA TYR A 49 13.15 5.56 -6.34
C TYR A 49 14.02 5.55 -7.59
N SER A 50 14.76 6.63 -7.85
CA SER A 50 15.82 6.62 -8.85
C SER A 50 17.03 5.88 -8.31
N SER A 51 17.54 4.93 -9.09
CA SER A 51 18.71 4.12 -8.75
C SER A 51 20.00 4.91 -8.94
N GLU A 52 20.92 4.82 -7.99
CA GLU A 52 22.27 5.36 -8.15
C GLU A 52 23.03 4.59 -9.22
N THR A 53 23.68 5.32 -10.14
CA THR A 53 24.45 4.73 -11.24
C THR A 53 25.95 4.94 -11.07
N GLN A 54 26.38 5.74 -10.09
CA GLN A 54 27.78 5.94 -9.74
C GLN A 54 28.23 5.03 -8.60
N TRP A 55 29.45 4.49 -8.72
CA TRP A 55 29.99 3.56 -7.73
C TRP A 55 29.98 4.14 -6.29
N PRO A 56 29.49 3.40 -5.28
CA PRO A 56 28.80 2.10 -5.40
C PRO A 56 27.37 2.26 -5.97
N GLN A 57 27.08 1.70 -7.14
CA GLN A 57 25.77 1.84 -7.79
C GLN A 57 24.72 0.88 -7.20
N SER A 58 23.44 1.16 -7.40
CA SER A 58 22.39 0.15 -7.20
C SER A 58 22.66 -1.07 -8.07
N ASP A 59 22.36 -2.26 -7.55
CA ASP A 59 22.44 -3.51 -8.30
C ASP A 59 21.49 -4.56 -7.71
N VAL A 60 21.64 -5.83 -8.13
CA VAL A 60 20.79 -6.94 -7.68
C VAL A 60 20.92 -7.28 -6.17
N TYR A 61 21.91 -6.72 -5.47
CA TYR A 61 22.15 -6.91 -4.05
C TYR A 61 22.10 -5.60 -3.24
N LEU A 62 22.40 -4.48 -3.88
CA LEU A 62 22.48 -3.16 -3.25
C LEU A 62 21.33 -2.27 -3.74
N MET A 63 20.43 -1.93 -2.82
CA MET A 63 19.45 -0.86 -3.02
C MET A 63 20.08 0.47 -2.60
N ARG A 64 20.42 1.34 -3.56
CA ARG A 64 20.99 2.67 -3.30
C ARG A 64 20.26 3.75 -4.11
N PRO A 65 19.24 4.40 -3.54
CA PRO A 65 18.58 5.50 -4.22
C PRO A 65 19.50 6.73 -4.34
N THR A 66 19.37 7.51 -5.43
CA THR A 66 20.14 8.75 -5.66
C THR A 66 19.85 9.86 -4.65
N SER A 67 18.67 9.81 -4.02
CA SER A 67 18.30 10.68 -2.91
C SER A 67 17.52 9.90 -1.87
N SER A 68 17.68 10.28 -0.60
CA SER A 68 16.97 9.64 0.52
C SER A 68 15.48 9.97 0.57
N GLU A 69 15.02 11.00 -0.17
CA GLU A 69 13.69 11.58 0.03
C GLU A 69 12.86 11.79 -1.25
N ALA A 70 13.47 11.92 -2.44
CA ALA A 70 12.72 12.21 -3.65
C ALA A 70 12.15 10.92 -4.25
N LYS A 71 10.99 10.53 -3.73
CA LYS A 71 10.10 9.60 -4.40
C LYS A 71 9.30 10.38 -5.42
N VAL A 72 9.24 9.89 -6.65
CA VAL A 72 8.36 10.47 -7.67
C VAL A 72 7.09 9.63 -7.68
N PRO A 73 5.92 10.20 -7.31
CA PRO A 73 4.66 9.53 -7.54
C PRO A 73 4.52 9.25 -9.04
N ILE A 74 4.10 8.05 -9.38
CA ILE A 74 3.84 7.66 -10.77
C ILE A 74 2.80 8.57 -11.44
N LEU A 75 1.99 9.24 -10.62
CA LEU A 75 0.89 10.09 -11.04
C LEU A 75 1.19 11.59 -11.02
N SER A 76 2.42 12.04 -10.73
CA SER A 76 2.68 13.47 -10.51
C SER A 76 3.04 14.28 -11.75
N GLY A 77 2.79 13.78 -12.97
CA GLY A 77 2.98 14.57 -14.20
C GLY A 77 1.82 15.56 -14.44
N THR A 78 2.10 16.69 -15.07
CA THR A 78 1.11 17.77 -15.33
C THR A 78 -0.05 17.35 -16.25
N ASP A 79 0.08 16.21 -16.93
CA ASP A 79 -0.94 15.63 -17.83
C ASP A 79 -1.46 14.26 -17.35
N VAL A 80 -1.17 13.86 -16.11
CA VAL A 80 -1.60 12.57 -15.58
C VAL A 80 -3.02 12.65 -15.06
N ALA A 81 -3.91 11.88 -15.67
CA ALA A 81 -5.27 11.71 -15.21
C ALA A 81 -5.30 10.88 -13.92
N ALA A 82 -6.30 11.12 -13.06
CA ALA A 82 -6.69 10.19 -12.00
C ALA A 82 -6.77 8.75 -12.56
N PRO A 83 -6.56 7.70 -11.73
CA PRO A 83 -6.61 6.33 -12.21
C PRO A 83 -7.90 6.06 -12.98
N VAL A 84 -7.79 5.32 -14.09
CA VAL A 84 -8.98 4.78 -14.75
C VAL A 84 -9.53 3.68 -13.85
N VAL A 85 -10.78 3.81 -13.43
CA VAL A 85 -11.40 2.87 -12.50
C VAL A 85 -12.42 1.98 -13.19
N ALA A 86 -12.38 0.69 -12.86
CA ALA A 86 -13.45 -0.25 -13.10
C ALA A 86 -13.96 -0.81 -11.78
N ARG A 87 -15.27 -1.05 -11.72
CA ARG A 87 -15.90 -1.64 -10.53
C ARG A 87 -16.68 -2.88 -10.92
N THR A 88 -16.49 -3.95 -10.14
CA THR A 88 -17.32 -5.15 -10.22
C THR A 88 -18.11 -5.28 -8.93
N SER A 89 -19.44 -5.34 -9.05
CA SER A 89 -20.33 -5.64 -7.91
C SER A 89 -21.00 -6.99 -8.12
N GLY A 90 -20.61 -7.96 -7.32
CA GLY A 90 -21.10 -9.33 -7.35
C GLY A 90 -21.59 -9.83 -5.99
N PRO A 91 -22.35 -10.94 -5.96
CA PRO A 91 -22.84 -11.54 -4.73
C PRO A 91 -21.74 -12.20 -3.88
N LEU A 92 -20.59 -12.52 -4.49
CA LEU A 92 -19.46 -13.19 -3.83
C LEU A 92 -18.23 -12.29 -3.68
N VAL A 93 -18.12 -11.26 -4.51
CA VAL A 93 -16.97 -10.37 -4.54
C VAL A 93 -17.43 -8.97 -4.89
N GLN A 94 -16.83 -8.00 -4.23
CA GLN A 94 -16.78 -6.64 -4.70
C GLN A 94 -15.34 -6.32 -5.09
N GLU A 95 -15.15 -5.65 -6.21
CA GLU A 95 -13.83 -5.38 -6.75
C GLU A 95 -13.76 -3.96 -7.32
N VAL A 96 -12.61 -3.34 -7.10
CA VAL A 96 -12.21 -2.08 -7.72
C VAL A 96 -10.86 -2.29 -8.39
N VAL A 97 -10.82 -2.05 -9.70
CA VAL A 97 -9.59 -2.08 -10.50
C VAL A 97 -9.20 -0.64 -10.80
N GLN A 98 -7.96 -0.27 -10.50
CA GLN A 98 -7.37 1.04 -10.76
C GLN A 98 -6.23 0.88 -11.75
N LEU A 99 -6.28 1.61 -12.86
CA LEU A 99 -5.19 1.68 -13.83
C LEU A 99 -4.50 3.03 -13.73
N TYR A 100 -3.25 3.00 -13.32
CA TYR A 100 -2.35 4.13 -13.21
C TYR A 100 -1.49 4.22 -14.48
N MET A 101 -1.64 5.30 -15.24
CA MET A 101 -0.92 5.54 -16.48
C MET A 101 -0.10 6.83 -16.36
N PRO A 102 1.22 6.81 -16.67
CA PRO A 102 2.08 7.98 -16.53
C PRO A 102 1.83 9.06 -17.60
N ALA A 103 1.09 8.74 -18.67
CA ALA A 103 0.67 9.68 -19.70
C ALA A 103 -0.64 9.19 -20.36
N GLN A 104 -1.40 10.11 -20.97
CA GLN A 104 -2.56 9.73 -21.78
C GLN A 104 -2.11 8.83 -22.94
N ASN A 105 -2.72 7.63 -23.03
CA ASN A 105 -2.38 6.58 -24.01
C ASN A 105 -1.02 5.90 -23.81
N ALA A 106 -0.46 5.95 -22.60
CA ALA A 106 0.70 5.13 -22.29
C ALA A 106 0.37 3.64 -22.51
N THR A 107 1.26 2.91 -23.20
CA THR A 107 1.16 1.45 -23.33
C THR A 107 1.55 0.73 -22.06
N ALA A 108 2.22 1.44 -21.14
CA ALA A 108 2.69 0.92 -19.88
C ALA A 108 1.89 1.50 -18.71
N TYR A 109 1.58 0.65 -17.73
CA TYR A 109 0.68 0.98 -16.63
C TYR A 109 1.04 0.21 -15.37
N VAL A 110 0.57 0.72 -14.23
CA VAL A 110 0.43 -0.07 -13.02
C VAL A 110 -1.06 -0.30 -12.81
N GLN A 111 -1.45 -1.56 -12.66
CA GLN A 111 -2.80 -1.92 -12.29
C GLN A 111 -2.81 -2.34 -10.83
N GLN A 112 -3.76 -1.81 -10.08
CA GLN A 112 -4.11 -2.29 -8.76
C GLN A 112 -5.52 -2.87 -8.79
N THR A 113 -5.74 -3.96 -8.10
CA THR A 113 -7.05 -4.57 -7.92
C THR A 113 -7.30 -4.79 -6.44
N LEU A 114 -8.32 -4.14 -5.89
CA LEU A 114 -8.77 -4.35 -4.52
C LEU A 114 -10.01 -5.24 -4.55
N ARG A 115 -9.98 -6.36 -3.83
CA ARG A 115 -11.11 -7.29 -3.74
C ARG A 115 -11.57 -7.47 -2.30
N LEU A 116 -12.89 -7.42 -2.13
CA LEU A 116 -13.57 -7.80 -0.91
C LEU A 116 -14.43 -9.03 -1.18
N TYR A 117 -13.99 -10.18 -0.69
CA TYR A 117 -14.76 -11.41 -0.77
C TYR A 117 -15.86 -11.43 0.29
N LYS A 118 -17.05 -11.87 -0.10
CA LYS A 118 -18.12 -12.19 0.84
C LYS A 118 -17.80 -13.53 1.46
N ALA A 119 -17.94 -13.62 2.78
CA ALA A 119 -17.81 -14.91 3.42
C ALA A 119 -18.98 -15.85 3.09
N PRO A 120 -18.71 -17.16 3.04
CA PRO A 120 -19.75 -18.18 3.06
C PRO A 120 -20.71 -17.97 4.24
N ALA A 121 -21.97 -18.34 4.06
CA ALA A 121 -22.95 -18.31 5.15
C ALA A 121 -22.46 -19.18 6.32
N GLY A 122 -22.40 -18.60 7.52
CA GLY A 122 -21.93 -19.27 8.74
C GLY A 122 -20.42 -19.24 8.97
N ALA A 123 -19.61 -18.79 8.00
CA ALA A 123 -18.20 -18.51 8.25
C ALA A 123 -18.02 -17.14 8.93
N PRO A 124 -17.03 -16.96 9.81
CA PRO A 124 -16.63 -15.62 10.23
C PRO A 124 -16.29 -14.83 8.98
N ALA A 125 -16.89 -13.64 8.81
CA ALA A 125 -16.68 -12.97 7.54
C ALA A 125 -15.23 -12.53 7.38
N ALA A 126 -14.70 -12.61 6.15
CA ALA A 126 -13.34 -12.14 5.86
C ALA A 126 -13.20 -10.69 6.35
N GLN A 127 -12.28 -10.50 7.29
CA GLN A 127 -11.98 -9.21 7.92
C GLN A 127 -10.84 -8.47 7.20
N TRP A 128 -10.51 -8.92 5.99
CA TRP A 128 -9.38 -8.43 5.22
C TRP A 128 -9.83 -8.09 3.80
N ALA A 129 -9.10 -7.16 3.19
CA ALA A 129 -9.19 -6.86 1.76
C ALA A 129 -8.00 -7.52 1.06
N ASP A 130 -8.26 -8.10 -0.11
CA ASP A 130 -7.20 -8.55 -0.99
C ASP A 130 -6.72 -7.37 -1.83
N VAL A 131 -5.41 -7.21 -1.96
CA VAL A 131 -4.80 -6.19 -2.81
C VAL A 131 -3.83 -6.89 -3.73
N GLU A 132 -4.19 -6.95 -5.00
CA GLU A 132 -3.33 -7.46 -6.06
C GLU A 132 -2.79 -6.28 -6.87
N ALA A 133 -1.48 -6.25 -7.11
CA ALA A 133 -0.86 -5.27 -7.98
C ALA A 133 -0.21 -5.98 -9.16
N TYR A 134 -0.55 -5.54 -10.37
CA TYR A 134 0.12 -5.91 -11.60
C TYR A 134 0.95 -4.73 -12.08
N VAL A 135 2.24 -4.97 -12.28
CA VAL A 135 3.20 -3.96 -12.72
C VAL A 135 3.67 -4.36 -14.10
N ASP A 136 3.38 -3.52 -15.09
CA ASP A 136 4.03 -3.66 -16.39
C ASP A 136 5.48 -3.20 -16.26
N VAL A 137 6.44 -4.04 -16.61
CA VAL A 137 7.88 -3.72 -16.50
C VAL A 137 8.27 -2.57 -17.44
N ASP A 138 7.58 -2.40 -18.56
CA ASP A 138 7.81 -1.31 -19.50
C ASP A 138 7.37 0.05 -18.91
N MET A 139 6.64 0.01 -17.80
CA MET A 139 6.21 1.20 -17.09
C MET A 139 7.39 1.92 -16.45
N LEU A 140 8.37 1.17 -15.93
CA LEU A 140 9.59 1.76 -15.39
C LEU A 140 10.43 2.44 -16.47
N ALA A 141 10.41 1.93 -17.70
CA ALA A 141 11.05 2.56 -18.85
C ALA A 141 10.30 3.81 -19.35
N ALA A 142 8.99 3.89 -19.11
CA ALA A 142 8.14 5.01 -19.54
C ALA A 142 8.11 6.19 -18.56
N VAL A 143 8.41 5.97 -17.27
CA VAL A 143 8.32 7.01 -16.23
C VAL A 143 9.46 8.04 -16.32
N ALA A 144 10.65 7.65 -16.81
CA ALA A 144 11.72 8.56 -17.20
C ALA A 144 12.93 7.81 -17.80
N GLU A 145 13.84 8.52 -18.46
CA GLU A 145 15.17 8.00 -18.78
C GLU A 145 15.90 7.70 -17.45
N GLY A 146 16.28 6.44 -17.20
CA GLY A 146 17.03 6.05 -16.01
C GLY A 146 16.67 4.66 -15.47
N GLU A 147 17.34 4.31 -14.37
CA GLU A 147 17.06 3.09 -13.61
C GLU A 147 16.20 3.44 -12.39
N TYR A 148 15.13 2.68 -12.17
CA TYR A 148 14.14 2.94 -11.13
C TYR A 148 13.75 1.69 -10.36
N GLU A 149 13.45 1.87 -9.08
CA GLU A 149 12.92 0.84 -8.18
C GLU A 149 11.49 1.24 -7.80
N LEU A 150 10.51 0.42 -8.21
CA LEU A 150 9.09 0.65 -7.90
C LEU A 150 8.76 0.20 -6.48
N VAL A 151 7.99 1.02 -5.77
CA VAL A 151 7.41 0.67 -4.47
C VAL A 151 5.90 0.94 -4.43
N SER A 152 5.18 0.07 -3.74
CA SER A 152 3.80 0.35 -3.31
C SER A 152 3.83 0.88 -1.88
N VAL A 153 3.21 2.02 -1.65
CA VAL A 153 3.24 2.72 -0.36
C VAL A 153 1.83 2.83 0.17
N LEU A 154 1.61 2.33 1.39
CA LEU A 154 0.37 2.53 2.14
C LEU A 154 0.61 3.59 3.23
N ARG A 155 -0.09 4.72 3.13
CA ARG A 155 -0.06 5.80 4.12
C ARG A 155 -1.30 5.76 4.99
N THR A 156 -1.11 5.84 6.30
CA THR A 156 -2.20 5.82 7.28
C THR A 156 -2.04 6.91 8.32
N ASP A 157 -3.11 7.22 9.03
CA ASP A 157 -3.13 8.10 10.20
C ASP A 157 -2.89 7.36 11.53
N LEU A 158 -2.59 6.05 11.48
CA LEU A 158 -2.22 5.27 12.65
C LEU A 158 -0.92 5.78 13.27
N ALA A 159 -0.95 6.04 14.57
CA ALA A 159 0.24 6.38 15.34
C ALA A 159 1.13 5.13 15.50
N THR A 160 2.26 5.09 14.80
CA THR A 160 3.23 3.97 14.83
C THR A 160 4.51 4.29 15.59
N ASN A 161 4.60 5.50 16.15
CA ASN A 161 5.82 5.99 16.77
C ASN A 161 6.08 5.33 18.14
N VAL A 162 7.34 5.02 18.39
CA VAL A 162 7.86 4.57 19.70
C VAL A 162 9.02 5.47 20.13
N THR A 163 9.38 5.45 21.41
CA THR A 163 10.61 6.12 21.86
C THR A 163 11.82 5.39 21.32
N ALA A 164 12.71 6.10 20.64
CA ALA A 164 13.90 5.50 20.04
C ALA A 164 14.79 4.82 21.11
N PRO A 165 15.35 3.64 20.82
CA PRO A 165 16.14 2.89 21.79
C PRO A 165 17.46 3.60 22.13
N LYS A 166 18.00 3.30 23.31
CA LYS A 166 19.30 3.82 23.75
C LYS A 166 20.40 3.48 22.74
N GLY A 167 21.17 4.47 22.32
CA GLY A 167 22.26 4.30 21.35
C GLY A 167 21.86 4.50 19.89
N SER A 168 20.59 4.78 19.56
CA SER A 168 20.24 5.27 18.22
C SER A 168 20.58 6.76 18.07
N PRO A 169 20.79 7.26 16.84
CA PRO A 169 20.97 8.69 16.59
C PRO A 169 19.78 9.55 17.06
N ALA A 170 18.59 8.95 17.15
CA ALA A 170 17.34 9.61 17.54
C ALA A 170 16.95 9.34 19.01
N GLN A 171 17.87 8.89 19.87
CA GLN A 171 17.57 8.53 21.25
C GLN A 171 16.73 9.59 21.99
N GLY A 172 15.62 9.16 22.58
CA GLY A 172 14.70 10.04 23.32
C GLY A 172 13.65 10.76 22.44
N HIS A 173 13.72 10.63 21.12
CA HIS A 173 12.70 11.11 20.20
C HIS A 173 11.69 10.02 19.82
N ALA A 174 10.51 10.44 19.40
CA ALA A 174 9.51 9.55 18.82
C ALA A 174 9.92 9.21 17.38
N VAL A 175 10.08 7.92 17.08
CA VAL A 175 10.49 7.42 15.77
C VAL A 175 9.50 6.37 15.28
N PRO A 176 9.23 6.28 13.96
CA PRO A 176 8.36 5.26 13.41
C PRO A 176 8.84 3.85 13.75
N SER A 177 7.89 2.97 13.99
CA SER A 177 8.16 1.53 14.13
C SER A 177 7.22 0.70 13.26
N LEU A 178 7.68 -0.49 12.91
CA LEU A 178 6.94 -1.44 12.09
C LEU A 178 7.28 -2.88 12.48
N HIS A 179 6.52 -3.81 11.92
CA HIS A 179 6.75 -5.24 12.12
C HIS A 179 6.98 -5.92 10.77
N THR A 180 7.98 -6.78 10.71
CA THR A 180 8.29 -7.62 9.54
C THR A 180 8.40 -9.06 10.01
N ASP A 181 7.93 -10.01 9.22
CA ASP A 181 8.22 -11.40 9.53
C ASP A 181 9.69 -11.76 9.23
N ALA A 182 10.16 -12.84 9.85
CA ALA A 182 11.38 -13.53 9.51
C ALA A 182 11.00 -14.92 9.01
N ASN A 183 11.02 -15.08 7.69
CA ASN A 183 10.72 -16.33 6.99
C ASN A 183 9.36 -16.92 7.38
N THR A 184 8.34 -16.09 7.56
CA THR A 184 6.96 -16.46 7.96
C THR A 184 6.84 -17.13 9.33
N GLN A 185 7.90 -17.17 10.14
CA GLN A 185 7.90 -17.87 11.44
C GLN A 185 7.77 -16.90 12.61
N ASP A 186 8.63 -15.89 12.66
CA ASP A 186 8.66 -14.91 13.75
C ASP A 186 8.26 -13.53 13.24
N VAL A 187 7.52 -12.76 14.04
CA VAL A 187 7.33 -11.33 13.80
C VAL A 187 8.41 -10.55 14.56
N LYS A 188 9.12 -9.67 13.86
CA LYS A 188 10.20 -8.86 14.43
C LYS A 188 9.80 -7.39 14.44
N HIS A 189 10.03 -6.74 15.58
CA HIS A 189 9.85 -5.30 15.73
C HIS A 189 11.04 -4.54 15.14
N ARG A 190 10.74 -3.51 14.36
CA ARG A 190 11.71 -2.65 13.67
C ARG A 190 11.46 -1.22 14.09
N VAL A 191 12.55 -0.50 14.39
CA VAL A 191 12.52 0.93 14.69
C VAL A 191 13.38 1.64 13.65
N LEU A 192 12.84 2.68 13.03
CA LEU A 192 13.55 3.46 12.03
C LEU A 192 14.89 3.98 12.59
N ASP A 193 15.94 3.93 11.78
CA ASP A 193 17.32 4.35 12.13
C ASP A 193 17.91 3.67 13.37
N SER A 194 17.41 2.48 13.72
CA SER A 194 17.98 1.64 14.77
C SER A 194 18.72 0.44 14.18
N PRO A 195 20.04 0.31 14.39
CA PRO A 195 20.84 -0.78 13.81
C PRO A 195 20.62 -2.15 14.48
N GLY A 196 19.71 -2.26 15.46
CA GLY A 196 19.47 -3.48 16.22
C GLY A 196 17.99 -3.89 16.25
N TRP A 197 17.77 -5.19 16.46
CA TRP A 197 16.47 -5.70 16.86
C TRP A 197 16.17 -5.19 18.27
N VAL A 198 15.00 -4.60 18.48
CA VAL A 198 14.51 -4.39 19.84
C VAL A 198 13.93 -5.74 20.26
N ASP A 199 14.66 -6.48 21.08
CA ASP A 199 14.19 -7.77 21.61
C ASP A 199 12.87 -7.55 22.35
N GLN A 200 11.81 -8.14 21.79
CA GLN A 200 10.45 -8.26 22.32
C GLN A 200 9.91 -7.03 23.04
N VAL A 201 9.25 -6.14 22.30
CA VAL A 201 8.12 -5.41 22.87
C VAL A 201 7.06 -6.47 23.20
N GLN A 202 6.81 -6.73 24.49
CA GLN A 202 5.59 -7.43 24.89
C GLN A 202 4.41 -6.60 24.40
N PHE A 203 3.69 -7.11 23.39
CA PHE A 203 2.43 -6.51 23.00
C PHE A 203 1.46 -6.67 24.17
N PRO A 204 0.91 -5.59 24.75
CA PRO A 204 -0.28 -5.72 25.56
C PRO A 204 -1.41 -6.20 24.62
N ASP A 205 -1.70 -7.49 24.71
CA ASP A 205 -2.87 -8.18 24.19
C ASP A 205 -3.22 -7.94 22.71
N PHE A 206 -2.45 -8.56 21.81
CA PHE A 206 -3.12 -9.34 20.75
C PHE A 206 -3.62 -10.64 21.40
N ALA A 207 -4.64 -10.53 22.26
CA ALA A 207 -5.35 -11.72 22.68
C ALA A 207 -5.92 -12.36 21.41
N GLU A 208 -5.44 -13.56 21.06
CA GLU A 208 -6.11 -14.39 20.09
C GLU A 208 -7.60 -14.41 20.46
N PRO A 209 -8.52 -14.27 19.49
CA PRO A 209 -9.93 -14.44 19.80
C PRO A 209 -10.09 -15.84 20.39
N VAL A 210 -10.35 -15.89 21.70
CA VAL A 210 -10.63 -17.13 22.40
C VAL A 210 -11.81 -17.75 21.67
N ALA A 211 -11.59 -18.91 21.05
CA ALA A 211 -12.64 -19.62 20.35
C ALA A 211 -13.85 -19.77 21.28
N ALA A 212 -14.98 -19.21 20.84
CA ALA A 212 -16.28 -19.42 21.45
C ALA A 212 -16.89 -20.73 20.96
#